data_AF-K3X389-F1
#
_entry.id   AF-K3X389-F1
#
_cell.length_a   1.000
_cell.length_b   1.000
_cell.length_c   1.000
_cell.angle_alpha   90.00
_cell.angle_beta   90.00
_cell.angle_gamma   90.00
#
_symmetry.space_group_name_H-M   'P 1'
#
loop_
_entity.id
_entity.type
_entity.pdbx_description
1 polymer ?
#
loop_
_entity_poly.entity_id
_entity_poly.type
_entity_poly.pdbx_seq_one_letter_code
_entity_poly.pdbx_strand_id
1 'polypeptide(L)'
;MATAQSALLGYLHRDYISPLNVFIRLGTDWDERRQTLLAMKEQKITNAYEYVAARSKFLDPLKSHISDERFENAQGDYCCVWFDTIQFENVKSVKQVFDAFVFYLLSMEISITERLGNLTIRDDYDFVHDNTMSSYRLLSKESGVEVEVNGVMVGKYYESHELSNGNPCGVVTVDSVDEDKLHPYMPHKRVRKDICVAIVLTPHWRKRSKAEGEEGNGTDEDELVVTMSRSGLIKLHKPAFSIEPRVLQEMREKIDLWRHVLLKSIQDVLNFHP
;
A
#
# COMPACT_ATOMS: atom_id res chain seq x y z
N MET A 1 -24.63 15.30 14.52
CA MET A 1 -23.40 14.85 13.85
C MET A 1 -22.99 13.44 14.27
N ALA A 2 -22.86 13.13 15.57
CA ALA A 2 -22.52 11.78 16.05
C ALA A 2 -23.44 10.65 15.56
N THR A 3 -24.76 10.87 15.52
CA THR A 3 -25.72 9.86 15.01
C THR A 3 -25.54 9.56 13.53
N ALA A 4 -25.25 10.59 12.72
CA ALA A 4 -24.98 10.40 11.29
C ALA A 4 -23.66 9.66 11.06
N GLN A 5 -22.63 9.98 11.85
CA GLN A 5 -21.36 9.25 11.83
C GLN A 5 -21.55 7.78 12.23
N SER A 6 -22.28 7.50 13.30
CA SER A 6 -22.55 6.14 13.75
C SER A 6 -23.33 5.32 12.72
N ALA A 7 -24.35 5.91 12.08
CA ALA A 7 -25.11 5.23 11.02
C ALA A 7 -24.25 4.95 9.78
N LEU A 8 -23.40 5.90 9.38
CA LEU A 8 -22.47 5.74 8.26
C LEU A 8 -21.45 4.63 8.56
N LEU A 9 -20.84 4.64 9.74
CA LEU A 9 -19.87 3.62 10.16
C LEU A 9 -20.50 2.23 10.23
N GLY A 10 -21.71 2.12 10.81
CA GLY A 10 -22.44 0.85 10.88
C GLY A 10 -22.75 0.28 9.49
N TYR A 11 -23.05 1.12 8.51
CA TYR A 11 -23.21 0.70 7.12
C TYR A 11 -21.87 0.28 6.49
N LEU A 12 -20.83 1.10 6.66
CA LEU A 12 -19.51 0.85 6.09
C LEU A 12 -18.89 -0.43 6.65
N HIS A 13 -18.99 -0.73 7.94
CA HIS A 13 -18.37 -1.92 8.55
C HIS A 13 -18.99 -3.24 8.11
N ARG A 14 -20.30 -3.25 7.82
CA ARG A 14 -21.03 -4.48 7.51
C ARG A 14 -20.59 -5.07 6.17
N ASP A 15 -20.46 -4.22 5.16
CA ASP A 15 -20.19 -4.60 3.77
C ASP A 15 -19.03 -3.77 3.18
N TYR A 16 -17.96 -3.50 3.96
CA TYR A 16 -16.86 -2.67 3.50
C TYR A 16 -16.16 -3.31 2.30
N ILE A 17 -16.51 -2.84 1.11
CA ILE A 17 -15.81 -3.13 -0.13
C ILE A 17 -15.01 -1.88 -0.45
N SER A 18 -13.68 -2.01 -0.43
CA SER A 18 -12.82 -0.94 -0.89
C SER A 18 -13.20 -0.61 -2.33
N PRO A 19 -13.44 0.66 -2.70
CA PRO A 19 -13.74 1.03 -4.09
C PRO A 19 -12.57 0.76 -5.05
N LEU A 20 -11.40 0.42 -4.50
CA LEU A 20 -10.21 -0.01 -5.23
C LEU A 20 -10.15 -1.52 -5.48
N ASN A 21 -10.96 -2.31 -4.76
CA ASN A 21 -10.98 -3.76 -4.88
C ASN A 21 -11.65 -4.15 -6.20
N VAL A 22 -10.96 -5.00 -6.95
CA VAL A 22 -11.50 -5.66 -8.13
C VAL A 22 -11.36 -7.16 -7.89
N PHE A 23 -12.38 -7.94 -8.24
CA PHE A 23 -12.29 -9.38 -8.14
C PHE A 23 -11.27 -9.94 -9.13
N ILE A 24 -10.16 -10.50 -8.63
CA ILE A 24 -9.06 -11.02 -9.45
C ILE A 24 -9.07 -12.55 -9.41
N ARG A 25 -9.26 -13.16 -10.58
CA ARG A 25 -9.16 -14.61 -10.79
C ARG A 25 -8.01 -14.90 -11.73
N LEU A 26 -7.07 -15.75 -11.29
CA LEU A 26 -5.91 -16.16 -12.05
C LEU A 26 -5.98 -17.67 -12.37
N GLY A 27 -5.72 -18.00 -13.65
CA GLY A 27 -5.67 -19.37 -14.16
C GLY A 27 -4.35 -20.08 -13.84
N THR A 28 -4.13 -21.23 -14.49
CA THR A 28 -2.87 -21.99 -14.38
C THR A 28 -1.86 -21.63 -15.46
N ASP A 29 -2.31 -21.06 -16.58
CA ASP A 29 -1.46 -20.64 -17.69
C ASP A 29 -0.86 -19.24 -17.44
N TRP A 30 0.46 -19.11 -17.65
CA TRP A 30 1.17 -17.87 -17.37
C TRP A 30 0.79 -16.73 -18.30
N ASP A 31 0.60 -16.99 -19.59
CA ASP A 31 0.26 -15.93 -20.54
C ASP A 31 -1.18 -15.45 -20.30
N GLU A 32 -2.13 -16.34 -20.00
CA GLU A 32 -3.49 -15.96 -19.60
C GLU A 32 -3.51 -15.11 -18.32
N ARG A 33 -2.68 -15.46 -17.32
CA ARG A 33 -2.52 -14.65 -16.10
C ARG A 33 -2.04 -13.25 -16.45
N ARG A 34 -0.96 -13.12 -17.23
CA ARG A 34 -0.40 -11.83 -17.67
C ARG A 34 -1.41 -10.99 -18.45
N GLN A 35 -2.18 -11.60 -19.35
CA GLN A 35 -3.22 -10.90 -20.12
C GLN A 35 -4.35 -10.40 -19.22
N THR A 36 -4.80 -11.22 -18.27
CA THR A 36 -5.81 -10.82 -17.27
C THR A 36 -5.36 -9.61 -16.48
N LEU A 37 -4.10 -9.63 -16.04
CA LEU A 37 -3.45 -8.54 -15.32
C LEU A 37 -3.31 -7.27 -16.19
N LEU A 38 -2.79 -7.38 -17.41
CA LEU A 38 -2.65 -6.24 -18.31
C LEU A 38 -4.00 -5.57 -18.64
N ALA A 39 -5.06 -6.36 -18.82
CA ALA A 39 -6.39 -5.86 -19.15
C ALA A 39 -6.97 -4.92 -18.08
N MET A 40 -6.56 -5.04 -16.81
CA MET A 40 -7.03 -4.19 -15.71
C MET A 40 -6.08 -3.05 -15.32
N LYS A 41 -4.86 -3.01 -15.89
CA LYS A 41 -3.78 -2.08 -15.48
C LYS A 41 -4.21 -0.61 -15.47
N GLU A 42 -4.68 -0.09 -16.61
CA GLU A 42 -4.99 1.34 -16.75
C GLU A 42 -6.18 1.77 -15.89
N GLN A 43 -7.22 0.92 -15.79
CA GLN A 43 -8.36 1.19 -14.92
C GLN A 43 -7.95 1.21 -13.44
N LYS A 44 -7.10 0.28 -13.00
CA LYS A 44 -6.60 0.23 -11.62
C LYS A 44 -5.79 1.48 -11.26
N ILE A 45 -4.92 1.94 -12.16
CA ILE A 45 -4.15 3.17 -11.95
C ILE A 45 -5.07 4.40 -11.86
N THR A 46 -6.04 4.52 -12.77
CA THR A 46 -6.98 5.63 -12.78
C THR A 46 -7.81 5.67 -11.49
N ASN A 47 -8.42 4.55 -11.10
CA ASN A 47 -9.21 4.44 -9.87
C ASN A 47 -8.37 4.76 -8.63
N ALA A 48 -7.13 4.27 -8.57
CA ALA A 48 -6.21 4.54 -7.47
C ALA A 48 -5.93 6.04 -7.32
N TYR A 49 -5.65 6.72 -8.43
CA TYR A 49 -5.41 8.17 -8.41
C TYR A 49 -6.66 8.92 -7.94
N GLU A 50 -7.80 8.69 -8.59
CA GLU A 50 -9.04 9.41 -8.32
C GLU A 50 -9.50 9.24 -6.87
N TYR A 51 -9.41 8.01 -6.34
CA TYR A 51 -9.78 7.72 -4.97
C TYR A 51 -8.90 8.45 -3.96
N VAL A 52 -7.58 8.41 -4.15
CA VAL A 52 -6.65 9.12 -3.26
C VAL A 52 -6.83 10.64 -3.38
N ALA A 53 -6.98 11.17 -4.59
CA ALA A 53 -7.25 12.59 -4.82
C ALA A 53 -8.54 13.05 -4.14
N ALA A 54 -9.62 12.25 -4.21
CA ALA A 54 -10.86 12.53 -3.51
C ALA A 54 -10.69 12.54 -1.98
N ARG A 55 -9.92 11.59 -1.44
CA ARG A 55 -9.60 11.50 0.00
C ARG A 55 -8.69 12.63 0.49
N SER A 56 -7.80 13.14 -0.37
CA SER A 56 -6.88 14.24 -0.04
C SER A 56 -7.44 15.63 -0.33
N LYS A 57 -8.59 15.75 -0.99
CA LYS A 57 -9.11 17.01 -1.58
C LYS A 57 -9.11 18.22 -0.64
N PHE A 58 -9.36 18.01 0.64
CA PHE A 58 -9.47 19.08 1.65
C PHE A 58 -8.34 19.06 2.68
N LEU A 59 -7.30 18.26 2.44
CA LEU A 59 -6.14 18.16 3.30
C LEU A 59 -5.04 19.09 2.79
N ASP A 60 -4.23 19.58 3.73
CA ASP A 60 -2.99 20.27 3.41
C ASP A 60 -1.90 19.20 3.16
N PRO A 61 -1.37 19.05 1.93
CA PRO A 61 -0.39 18.02 1.62
C PRO A 61 0.93 18.21 2.38
N LEU A 62 1.21 19.42 2.86
CA LEU A 62 2.39 19.74 3.66
C LEU A 62 2.16 19.61 5.17
N LYS A 63 1.04 19.02 5.60
CA LYS A 63 0.81 18.64 7.00
C LYS A 63 0.64 17.14 7.14
N SER A 64 1.15 16.60 8.26
CA SER A 64 0.92 15.20 8.60
C SER A 64 -0.56 14.94 8.81
N HIS A 65 -1.06 13.88 8.19
CA HIS A 65 -2.43 13.43 8.37
C HIS A 65 -2.45 11.90 8.45
N ILE A 66 -3.20 11.37 9.41
CA ILE A 66 -3.45 9.94 9.56
C ILE A 66 -4.88 9.71 10.02
N SER A 67 -5.53 8.73 9.40
CA SER A 67 -6.81 8.16 9.78
C SER A 67 -6.66 6.65 9.77
N ASP A 68 -7.09 5.99 10.83
CA ASP A 68 -7.07 4.53 11.02
C ASP A 68 -8.40 4.11 11.63
N GLU A 69 -8.94 3.00 11.15
CA GLU A 69 -10.14 2.39 11.65
C GLU A 69 -10.02 0.87 11.61
N ARG A 70 -10.33 0.22 12.72
CA ARG A 70 -10.21 -1.24 12.88
C ARG A 70 -11.51 -1.82 13.41
N PHE A 71 -11.99 -2.88 12.77
CA PHE A 71 -13.29 -3.48 13.10
C PHE A 71 -13.34 -4.96 12.69
N GLU A 72 -14.31 -5.69 13.23
CA GLU A 72 -14.67 -7.02 12.76
C GLU A 72 -15.90 -6.89 11.84
N ASN A 73 -15.82 -7.45 10.63
CA ASN A 73 -16.93 -7.40 9.68
C ASN A 73 -17.99 -8.48 10.00
N ALA A 74 -19.07 -8.54 9.23
CA ALA A 74 -20.14 -9.52 9.43
C ALA A 74 -19.72 -10.99 9.24
N GLN A 75 -18.61 -11.23 8.52
CA GLN A 75 -18.05 -12.56 8.26
C GLN A 75 -17.06 -13.01 9.37
N GLY A 76 -16.74 -12.11 10.31
CA GLY A 76 -15.78 -12.35 11.39
C GLY A 76 -14.32 -12.10 10.99
N ASP A 77 -14.09 -11.48 9.82
CA ASP A 77 -12.76 -11.03 9.42
C ASP A 77 -12.40 -9.75 10.16
N TYR A 78 -11.13 -9.59 10.49
CA TYR A 78 -10.62 -8.38 11.11
C TYR A 78 -10.08 -7.43 10.04
N CYS A 79 -10.70 -6.26 9.93
CA CYS A 79 -10.37 -5.25 8.94
C CYS A 79 -9.63 -4.07 9.57
N CYS A 80 -8.64 -3.55 8.84
CA CYS A 80 -7.97 -2.28 9.13
C CYS A 80 -8.04 -1.41 7.88
N VAL A 81 -8.72 -0.27 7.97
CA VAL A 81 -8.83 0.74 6.91
C VAL A 81 -8.04 1.96 7.34
N TRP A 82 -7.20 2.48 6.45
CA TRP A 82 -6.44 3.68 6.76
C TRP A 82 -6.31 4.62 5.57
N PHE A 83 -5.96 5.86 5.91
CA PHE A 83 -5.47 6.87 5.00
C PHE A 83 -4.38 7.67 5.72
N ASP A 84 -3.23 7.87 5.08
CA ASP A 84 -2.17 8.74 5.60
C ASP A 84 -1.47 9.54 4.49
N THR A 85 -0.82 10.63 4.89
CA THR A 85 0.03 11.46 4.03
C THR A 85 1.41 11.58 4.65
N ILE A 86 2.43 11.18 3.89
CA ILE A 86 3.84 11.17 4.28
C ILE A 86 4.62 12.13 3.39
N GLN A 87 5.59 12.84 3.96
CA GLN A 87 6.46 13.77 3.26
C GLN A 87 7.87 13.20 3.11
N PHE A 88 8.43 13.35 1.92
CA PHE A 88 9.82 13.08 1.60
C PHE A 88 10.50 14.40 1.23
N GLU A 89 11.41 14.83 2.10
CA GLU A 89 12.21 16.05 1.98
C GLU A 89 13.62 15.69 1.46
N ASN A 90 14.37 16.68 0.98
CA ASN A 90 15.74 16.47 0.45
C ASN A 90 15.82 15.44 -0.69
N VAL A 91 14.75 15.30 -1.48
CA VAL A 91 14.69 14.43 -2.66
C VAL A 91 14.81 15.23 -3.95
N LYS A 92 15.34 14.61 -5.00
CA LYS A 92 15.59 15.22 -6.31
C LYS A 92 14.35 15.32 -7.20
N SER A 93 13.44 14.34 -7.09
CA SER A 93 12.25 14.26 -7.94
C SER A 93 11.21 13.28 -7.40
N VAL A 94 9.97 13.38 -7.90
CA VAL A 94 8.93 12.37 -7.69
C VAL A 94 9.38 11.01 -8.22
N LYS A 95 10.09 10.98 -9.34
CA LYS A 95 10.63 9.75 -9.93
C LYS A 95 11.58 9.02 -9.00
N GLN A 96 12.46 9.73 -8.29
CA GLN A 96 13.38 9.12 -7.32
C GLN A 96 12.61 8.37 -6.22
N VAL A 97 11.56 8.98 -5.67
CA VAL A 97 10.70 8.35 -4.65
C VAL A 97 9.91 7.18 -5.22
N PHE A 98 9.40 7.33 -6.45
CA PHE A 98 8.69 6.24 -7.14
C PHE A 98 9.60 5.05 -7.40
N ASP A 99 10.81 5.26 -7.90
CA ASP A 99 11.79 4.20 -8.19
C ASP A 99 12.23 3.50 -6.89
N ALA A 100 12.41 4.24 -5.78
CA ALA A 100 12.67 3.68 -4.46
C ALA A 100 11.49 2.83 -3.94
N PHE A 101 10.26 3.28 -4.18
CA PHE A 101 9.04 2.54 -3.85
C PHE A 101 8.97 1.23 -4.66
N VAL A 102 9.19 1.28 -5.97
CA VAL A 102 9.23 0.09 -6.83
C VAL A 102 10.31 -0.86 -6.33
N PHE A 103 11.53 -0.38 -6.07
CA PHE A 103 12.62 -1.19 -5.54
C PHE A 103 12.24 -1.93 -4.25
N TYR A 104 11.62 -1.24 -3.28
CA TYR A 104 11.12 -1.88 -2.06
C TYR A 104 10.19 -3.05 -2.38
N LEU A 105 9.27 -2.89 -3.33
CA LEU A 105 8.34 -3.94 -3.70
C LEU A 105 9.06 -5.15 -4.30
N LEU A 106 10.14 -4.93 -5.06
CA LEU A 106 10.93 -6.02 -5.64
C LEU A 106 11.61 -6.89 -4.58
N SER A 107 11.84 -6.37 -3.38
CA SER A 107 12.55 -7.04 -2.29
C SER A 107 11.78 -7.01 -0.97
N MET A 108 10.44 -6.93 -1.01
CA MET A 108 9.66 -6.67 0.21
C MET A 108 9.76 -7.82 1.22
N GLU A 109 9.91 -9.06 0.77
CA GLU A 109 10.05 -10.25 1.63
C GLU A 109 11.30 -10.18 2.50
N ILE A 110 12.40 -9.65 1.95
CA ILE A 110 13.66 -9.41 2.68
C ILE A 110 13.43 -8.32 3.72
N SER A 111 12.89 -7.17 3.30
CA SER A 111 12.60 -6.04 4.20
C SER A 111 11.64 -6.43 5.34
N ILE A 112 10.61 -7.21 5.05
CA ILE A 112 9.65 -7.70 6.04
C ILE A 112 10.34 -8.67 7.00
N THR A 113 11.14 -9.61 6.50
CA THR A 113 11.86 -10.59 7.32
C THR A 113 12.84 -9.92 8.26
N GLU A 114 13.70 -9.04 7.74
CA GLU A 114 14.75 -8.38 8.51
C GLU A 114 14.19 -7.43 9.57
N ARG A 115 13.10 -6.71 9.26
CA ARG A 115 12.55 -5.70 10.18
C ARG A 115 11.54 -6.24 11.18
N LEU A 116 10.80 -7.29 10.83
CA LEU A 116 9.76 -7.85 11.71
C LEU A 116 10.20 -9.14 12.40
N GLY A 117 11.33 -9.74 11.99
CA GLY A 117 11.82 -11.01 12.54
C GLY A 117 10.98 -12.23 12.16
N ASN A 118 9.95 -12.05 11.32
CA ASN A 118 9.10 -13.13 10.81
C ASN A 118 9.69 -13.61 9.49
N LEU A 119 10.06 -14.89 9.41
CA LEU A 119 10.48 -15.48 8.13
C LEU A 119 9.36 -15.29 7.11
N THR A 120 9.66 -14.51 6.07
CA THR A 120 8.76 -14.25 4.94
C THR A 120 9.48 -14.67 3.68
N ILE A 121 8.88 -15.61 2.96
CA ILE A 121 9.38 -16.07 1.67
C ILE A 121 8.43 -15.59 0.58
N ARG A 122 9.01 -15.23 -0.56
CA ARG A 122 8.26 -15.00 -1.80
C ARG A 122 8.29 -16.29 -2.61
N ASP A 123 7.14 -16.93 -2.72
CA ASP A 123 6.99 -18.27 -3.31
C ASP A 123 6.87 -18.19 -4.85
N ASP A 124 6.36 -17.05 -5.35
CA ASP A 124 6.10 -16.87 -6.77
C ASP A 124 6.29 -15.42 -7.21
N TYR A 125 6.77 -15.26 -8.44
CA TYR A 125 7.06 -13.97 -9.04
C TYR A 125 6.88 -13.99 -10.55
N ASP A 126 5.85 -13.27 -11.02
CA ASP A 126 5.66 -13.03 -12.45
C ASP A 126 5.53 -11.53 -12.70
N PHE A 127 6.54 -10.99 -13.40
CA PHE A 127 6.52 -9.61 -13.85
C PHE A 127 5.83 -9.48 -15.19
N VAL A 128 5.06 -8.42 -15.28
CA VAL A 128 4.44 -8.00 -16.52
C VAL A 128 4.85 -6.55 -16.74
N HIS A 129 5.58 -6.28 -17.82
CA HIS A 129 5.82 -4.92 -18.32
C HIS A 129 6.66 -3.99 -17.41
N ASP A 130 7.91 -3.75 -17.80
CA ASP A 130 8.82 -2.73 -17.23
C ASP A 130 8.97 -2.75 -15.71
N ASN A 131 8.82 -3.91 -15.07
CA ASN A 131 8.82 -4.11 -13.60
C ASN A 131 7.79 -3.27 -12.82
N THR A 132 6.82 -2.68 -13.53
CA THR A 132 5.77 -1.85 -12.94
C THR A 132 4.50 -2.64 -12.66
N MET A 133 4.38 -3.88 -13.11
CA MET A 133 3.29 -4.76 -12.71
C MET A 133 3.82 -6.14 -12.37
N SER A 134 3.32 -6.72 -11.28
CA SER A 134 3.67 -8.08 -10.87
C SER A 134 2.57 -8.73 -10.06
N SER A 135 2.44 -10.05 -10.18
CA SER A 135 1.78 -10.87 -9.16
C SER A 135 2.83 -11.50 -8.26
N TYR A 136 2.55 -11.54 -6.97
CA TYR A 136 3.45 -12.12 -5.98
C TYR A 136 2.66 -12.85 -4.89
N ARG A 137 3.30 -13.87 -4.34
CA ARG A 137 2.78 -14.63 -3.20
C ARG A 137 3.80 -14.63 -2.07
N LEU A 138 3.40 -14.09 -0.92
CA LEU A 138 4.19 -14.11 0.30
C LEU A 138 3.64 -15.15 1.27
N LEU A 139 4.54 -15.99 1.79
CA LEU A 139 4.27 -16.90 2.87
C LEU A 139 5.13 -16.48 4.06
N SER A 140 4.48 -16.22 5.20
CA SER A 140 5.17 -15.81 6.42
C SER A 140 4.74 -16.65 7.62
N LYS A 141 5.61 -16.68 8.64
CA LYS A 141 5.26 -17.24 9.95
C LYS A 141 5.17 -16.13 10.98
N GLU A 142 3.95 -15.78 11.38
CA GLU A 142 3.64 -14.68 12.30
C GLU A 142 3.11 -15.23 13.63
N SER A 143 3.76 -14.93 14.75
CA SER A 143 3.39 -15.48 16.08
C SER A 143 3.17 -17.01 16.06
N GLY A 144 3.96 -17.73 15.25
CA GLY A 144 3.87 -19.19 15.11
C GLY A 144 2.81 -19.70 14.11
N VAL A 145 2.01 -18.81 13.53
CA VAL A 145 0.94 -19.12 12.57
C VAL A 145 1.42 -18.89 11.14
N GLU A 146 1.12 -19.82 10.24
CA GLU A 146 1.37 -19.66 8.82
C GLU A 146 0.38 -18.65 8.22
N VAL A 147 0.90 -17.63 7.54
CA VAL A 147 0.12 -16.54 6.94
C VAL A 147 0.45 -16.46 5.45
N GLU A 148 -0.58 -16.20 4.64
CA GLU A 148 -0.45 -16.02 3.20
C GLU A 148 -1.00 -14.67 2.77
N VAL A 149 -0.25 -13.98 1.91
CA VAL A 149 -0.69 -12.83 1.11
C VAL A 149 -0.46 -13.17 -0.35
N ASN A 150 -1.53 -13.17 -1.15
CA ASN A 150 -1.46 -13.27 -2.60
C ASN A 150 -1.91 -11.94 -3.21
N GLY A 151 -0.99 -11.24 -3.88
CA GLY A 151 -1.15 -9.86 -4.28
C GLY A 151 -0.74 -9.60 -5.71
N VAL A 152 -1.37 -8.59 -6.31
CA VAL A 152 -0.99 -7.97 -7.57
C VAL A 152 -0.63 -6.53 -7.27
N MET A 153 0.49 -6.11 -7.82
CA MET A 153 0.98 -4.74 -7.77
C MET A 153 0.93 -4.14 -9.16
N VAL A 154 0.48 -2.89 -9.25
CA VAL A 154 0.52 -2.08 -10.47
C VAL A 154 1.03 -0.70 -10.14
N GLY A 155 2.08 -0.28 -10.82
CA GLY A 155 2.69 1.03 -10.73
C GLY A 155 2.67 1.72 -12.08
N LYS A 156 2.65 3.05 -12.07
CA LYS A 156 2.86 3.88 -13.25
C LYS A 156 3.41 5.23 -12.83
N TYR A 157 4.47 5.66 -13.49
CA TYR A 157 5.01 7.01 -13.36
C TYR A 157 4.60 7.84 -14.57
N TYR A 158 4.22 9.07 -14.32
CA TYR A 158 3.90 10.05 -15.34
C TYR A 158 4.84 11.25 -15.19
N GLU A 159 5.52 11.63 -16.27
CA GLU A 159 6.29 12.88 -16.31
C GLU A 159 5.37 14.11 -16.27
N SER A 160 4.17 13.97 -16.83
CA SER A 160 3.11 14.96 -16.78
C SER A 160 1.77 14.22 -16.88
N HIS A 161 0.79 14.60 -16.06
CA HIS A 161 -0.53 13.97 -16.06
C HIS A 161 -1.63 15.00 -15.84
N GLU A 162 -2.78 14.83 -16.51
CA GLU A 162 -3.90 15.78 -16.41
C GLU A 162 -4.45 15.83 -14.98
N LEU A 163 -4.59 14.67 -14.32
CA LEU A 163 -5.12 14.62 -12.95
C LEU A 163 -4.20 15.28 -11.91
N SER A 164 -2.91 15.49 -12.23
CA SER A 164 -1.93 16.20 -11.39
C SER A 164 -1.68 17.63 -11.86
N ASN A 165 -2.59 18.21 -12.66
CA ASN A 165 -2.47 19.54 -13.25
C ASN A 165 -1.16 19.72 -14.05
N GLY A 166 -0.74 18.68 -14.78
CA GLY A 166 0.46 18.68 -15.61
C GLY A 166 1.76 18.42 -14.86
N ASN A 167 1.73 18.23 -13.53
CA ASN A 167 2.92 17.89 -12.75
C ASN A 167 3.30 16.40 -12.88
N PRO A 168 4.56 16.02 -12.64
CA PRO A 168 4.92 14.61 -12.53
C PRO A 168 4.19 13.95 -11.37
N CYS A 169 3.77 12.70 -11.53
CA CYS A 169 3.17 11.92 -10.44
C CYS A 169 3.47 10.43 -10.56
N GLY A 170 3.58 9.76 -9.42
CA GLY A 170 3.68 8.31 -9.34
C GLY A 170 2.38 7.73 -8.77
N VAL A 171 1.86 6.66 -9.37
CA VAL A 171 0.70 5.94 -8.85
C VAL A 171 1.10 4.48 -8.64
N VAL A 172 0.79 3.94 -7.46
CA VAL A 172 0.94 2.52 -7.18
C VAL A 172 -0.32 2.00 -6.51
N THR A 173 -0.80 0.86 -6.96
CA THR A 173 -1.89 0.14 -6.33
C THR A 173 -1.52 -1.32 -6.12
N VAL A 174 -1.95 -1.87 -4.99
CA VAL A 174 -1.85 -3.27 -4.64
C VAL A 174 -3.26 -3.79 -4.42
N ASP A 175 -3.56 -4.98 -4.93
CA ASP A 175 -4.83 -5.66 -4.65
C ASP A 175 -4.61 -7.16 -4.48
N SER A 176 -5.50 -7.83 -3.78
CA SER A 176 -5.36 -9.27 -3.53
C SER A 176 -5.96 -10.12 -4.64
N VAL A 177 -5.32 -11.27 -4.91
CA VAL A 177 -5.87 -12.27 -5.84
C VAL A 177 -6.93 -13.08 -5.12
N ASP A 178 -8.20 -12.91 -5.46
CA ASP A 178 -9.32 -13.62 -4.83
C ASP A 178 -9.26 -15.14 -5.06
N GLU A 179 -9.06 -15.53 -6.33
CA GLU A 179 -8.97 -16.92 -6.75
C GLU A 179 -7.70 -17.16 -7.57
N ASP A 180 -6.84 -18.07 -7.12
CA ASP A 180 -5.65 -18.48 -7.85
C ASP A 180 -5.68 -20.00 -8.08
N LYS A 181 -5.83 -20.43 -9.34
CA LYS A 181 -5.84 -21.85 -9.68
C LYS A 181 -4.45 -22.49 -9.67
N LEU A 182 -3.41 -21.71 -9.92
CA LEU A 182 -2.02 -22.20 -9.88
C LEU A 182 -1.56 -22.40 -8.43
N HIS A 183 -1.96 -21.47 -7.56
CA HIS A 183 -1.65 -21.51 -6.12
C HIS A 183 -2.92 -21.44 -5.26
N PRO A 184 -3.72 -22.52 -5.17
CA PRO A 184 -4.95 -22.49 -4.38
C PRO A 184 -4.68 -22.21 -2.91
N TYR A 185 -5.48 -21.30 -2.34
CA TYR A 185 -5.42 -20.98 -0.92
C TYR A 185 -5.77 -22.22 -0.06
N MET A 186 -5.01 -22.42 1.02
CA MET A 186 -5.18 -23.55 1.94
C MET A 186 -5.71 -23.10 3.31
N PRO A 187 -7.04 -22.90 3.47
CA PRO A 187 -7.63 -22.28 4.67
C PRO A 187 -7.42 -23.05 5.97
N HIS A 188 -7.20 -24.36 5.90
CA HIS A 188 -6.95 -25.20 7.08
C HIS A 188 -5.48 -25.23 7.50
N LYS A 189 -4.58 -24.63 6.72
CA LYS A 189 -3.14 -24.61 6.99
C LYS A 189 -2.62 -23.21 7.28
N ARG A 190 -3.26 -22.18 6.73
CA ARG A 190 -2.76 -20.81 6.75
C ARG A 190 -3.89 -19.82 6.97
N VAL A 191 -3.57 -18.70 7.59
CA VAL A 191 -4.47 -17.54 7.66
C VAL A 191 -4.20 -16.65 6.44
N ARG A 192 -5.25 -16.19 5.78
CA ARG A 192 -5.15 -15.28 4.64
C ARG A 192 -5.22 -13.82 5.09
N LYS A 193 -4.35 -12.99 4.52
CA LYS A 193 -4.44 -11.54 4.58
C LYS A 193 -4.67 -11.00 3.18
N ASP A 194 -5.81 -10.35 2.98
CA ASP A 194 -6.04 -9.56 1.77
C ASP A 194 -5.59 -8.12 1.98
N ILE A 195 -5.03 -7.52 0.95
CA ILE A 195 -4.49 -6.17 0.94
C ILE A 195 -5.04 -5.46 -0.29
N CYS A 196 -5.60 -4.26 -0.08
CA CYS A 196 -6.03 -3.38 -1.14
C CYS A 196 -5.50 -1.97 -0.82
N VAL A 197 -4.61 -1.43 -1.64
CA VAL A 197 -3.89 -0.17 -1.36
C VAL A 197 -3.84 0.68 -2.63
N ALA A 198 -4.02 1.98 -2.48
CA ALA A 198 -3.69 2.99 -3.50
C ALA A 198 -2.73 4.02 -2.91
N ILE A 199 -1.76 4.43 -3.72
CA ILE A 199 -0.69 5.34 -3.35
C ILE A 199 -0.49 6.32 -4.50
N VAL A 200 -0.44 7.60 -4.17
CA VAL A 200 -0.15 8.68 -5.12
C VAL A 200 1.00 9.52 -4.58
N LEU A 201 2.01 9.71 -5.43
CA LEU A 201 3.18 10.55 -5.21
C LEU A 201 3.03 11.85 -6.01
N THR A 202 3.06 13.00 -5.34
CA THR A 202 2.94 14.32 -5.96
C THR A 202 4.00 15.30 -5.44
N PRO A 203 4.47 16.25 -6.26
CA PRO A 203 5.42 17.27 -5.85
C PRO A 203 4.70 18.45 -5.19
N HIS A 204 5.31 18.99 -4.16
CA HIS A 204 4.89 20.22 -3.49
C HIS A 204 6.12 21.09 -3.24
N TRP A 205 5.97 22.39 -3.45
CA TRP A 205 7.05 23.36 -3.24
C TRP A 205 6.72 24.21 -2.02
N ARG A 206 7.69 24.37 -1.12
CA ARG A 206 7.58 25.25 0.04
C ARG A 206 8.85 26.08 0.20
N LYS A 207 8.74 27.24 0.83
CA LYS A 207 9.92 28.01 1.22
C LYS A 207 10.71 27.24 2.28
N ARG A 208 12.03 27.12 2.08
CA ARG A 208 12.92 26.55 3.10
C ARG A 208 12.87 27.42 4.36
N SER A 209 12.49 26.83 5.50
CA SER A 209 12.63 27.49 6.80
C SER A 209 14.11 27.60 7.14
N LYS A 210 14.61 28.82 7.36
CA LYS A 210 15.99 29.03 7.85
C LYS A 210 16.16 28.30 9.17
N ALA A 211 17.19 27.46 9.28
CA ALA A 211 17.55 26.87 10.56
C ALA A 211 17.99 27.99 11.53
N GLU A 212 17.62 27.88 12.81
CA GLU A 212 18.08 28.82 13.83
C GLU A 212 19.62 28.79 13.88
N GLY A 213 20.27 29.85 13.39
CA GLY A 213 21.73 30.01 13.38
C GLY A 213 22.39 30.23 12.01
N GLU A 214 21.65 30.13 10.90
CA GLU A 214 22.21 30.44 9.57
C GLU A 214 22.11 31.96 9.26
N GLU A 215 23.12 32.71 9.69
CA GLU A 215 23.36 34.08 9.21
C GLU A 215 23.96 34.04 7.79
N GLY A 216 23.09 33.97 6.79
CA GLY A 216 23.47 34.07 5.39
C GLY A 216 22.39 34.71 4.53
N ASN A 217 22.81 35.46 3.52
CA ASN A 217 22.01 35.93 2.38
C ASN A 217 21.60 34.75 1.47
N GLY A 218 21.11 33.66 2.05
CA GLY A 218 20.57 32.53 1.31
C GLY A 218 19.35 32.99 0.51
N THR A 219 19.40 32.79 -0.80
CA THR A 219 18.27 32.97 -1.71
C THR A 219 17.06 32.19 -1.19
N ASP A 220 15.85 32.75 -1.33
CA ASP A 220 14.55 32.08 -1.11
C ASP A 220 14.45 30.90 -2.10
N GLU A 221 15.21 29.83 -1.88
CA GLU A 221 15.13 28.62 -2.68
C GLU A 221 13.92 27.81 -2.21
N ASP A 222 12.99 27.58 -3.15
CA ASP A 222 11.89 26.67 -2.93
C ASP A 222 12.44 25.25 -2.78
N GLU A 223 12.03 24.58 -1.70
CA GLU A 223 12.33 23.20 -1.41
C GLU A 223 11.25 22.30 -2.03
N LEU A 224 11.69 21.29 -2.79
CA LEU A 224 10.82 20.21 -3.24
C LEU A 224 10.53 19.25 -2.08
N VAL A 225 9.24 19.07 -1.80
CA VAL A 225 8.71 18.03 -0.93
C VAL A 225 7.86 17.09 -1.78
N VAL A 226 8.22 15.81 -1.84
CA VAL A 226 7.36 14.79 -2.47
C VAL A 226 6.43 14.22 -1.41
N THR A 227 5.13 14.31 -1.64
CA THR A 227 4.14 13.74 -0.72
C THR A 227 3.63 12.41 -1.24
N MET A 228 3.56 11.42 -0.35
CA MET A 228 2.91 10.14 -0.57
C MET A 228 1.58 10.12 0.17
N SER A 229 0.48 10.27 -0.57
CA SER A 229 -0.86 10.02 -0.04
C SER A 229 -1.23 8.58 -0.31
N ARG A 230 -1.65 7.85 0.73
CA ARG A 230 -1.94 6.42 0.62
C ARG A 230 -3.19 6.05 1.39
N SER A 231 -4.05 5.28 0.75
CA SER A 231 -5.20 4.65 1.40
C SER A 231 -5.09 3.14 1.27
N GLY A 232 -5.54 2.42 2.29
CA GLY A 232 -5.61 0.98 2.17
C GLY A 232 -6.61 0.30 3.09
N LEU A 233 -6.82 -0.97 2.79
CA LEU A 233 -7.57 -1.94 3.55
C LEU A 233 -6.68 -3.18 3.69
N ILE A 234 -6.54 -3.67 4.92
CA ILE A 234 -6.05 -5.02 5.18
C ILE A 234 -7.20 -5.78 5.82
N LYS A 235 -7.47 -6.98 5.31
CA LYS A 235 -8.49 -7.89 5.84
C LYS A 235 -7.80 -9.20 6.24
N LEU A 236 -7.73 -9.43 7.54
CA LEU A 236 -7.30 -10.70 8.12
C LEU A 236 -8.50 -11.63 8.18
N HIS A 237 -8.51 -12.65 7.32
CA HIS A 237 -9.61 -13.60 7.22
C HIS A 237 -9.77 -14.37 8.53
N LYS A 238 -11.02 -14.64 8.89
CA LYS A 238 -11.32 -15.55 10.00
C LYS A 238 -10.67 -16.92 9.74
N PRO A 239 -9.78 -17.40 10.62
CA PRO A 239 -9.12 -18.69 10.44
C PRO A 239 -10.12 -19.85 10.40
N ALA A 240 -9.90 -20.83 9.52
CA ALA A 240 -10.70 -22.07 9.46
C ALA A 240 -10.19 -23.16 10.42
N PHE A 241 -9.30 -22.80 11.34
CA PHE A 241 -8.70 -23.65 12.37
C PHE A 241 -8.55 -22.87 13.67
N SER A 242 -8.43 -23.58 14.79
CA SER A 242 -8.30 -22.95 16.11
C SER A 242 -6.95 -22.26 16.25
N ILE A 243 -6.98 -20.99 16.64
CA ILE A 243 -5.81 -20.20 17.05
C ILE A 243 -6.06 -19.75 18.49
N GLU A 244 -5.01 -19.79 19.32
CA GLU A 244 -5.11 -19.29 20.69
C GLU A 244 -5.55 -17.81 20.68
N PRO A 245 -6.52 -17.40 21.51
CA PRO A 245 -7.03 -16.02 21.49
C PRO A 245 -5.95 -14.96 21.62
N ARG A 246 -4.90 -15.22 22.42
CA ARG A 246 -3.74 -14.33 22.57
C ARG A 246 -2.98 -14.17 21.26
N VAL A 247 -2.70 -15.27 20.57
CA VAL A 247 -2.01 -15.26 19.26
C VAL A 247 -2.85 -14.52 18.23
N LEU A 248 -4.17 -14.76 18.18
CA LEU A 248 -5.05 -14.05 17.27
C LEU A 248 -5.09 -12.54 17.57
N GLN A 249 -5.10 -12.15 18.85
CA GLN A 249 -5.03 -10.74 19.26
C GLN A 249 -3.72 -10.10 18.82
N GLU A 250 -2.57 -10.77 19.03
CA GLU A 250 -1.27 -10.27 18.56
C GLU A 250 -1.26 -10.08 17.04
N MET A 251 -1.82 -11.01 16.27
CA MET A 251 -1.93 -10.88 14.81
C MET A 251 -2.78 -9.66 14.40
N ARG A 252 -3.88 -9.38 15.13
CA ARG A 252 -4.74 -8.21 14.92
C ARG A 252 -4.03 -6.90 15.27
N GLU A 253 -3.28 -6.87 16.37
CA GLU A 253 -2.52 -5.68 16.79
C GLU A 253 -1.42 -5.34 15.78
N LYS A 254 -0.76 -6.37 15.22
CA LYS A 254 0.35 -6.26 14.27
C LYS A 254 -0.09 -6.21 12.80
N ILE A 255 -1.39 -6.11 12.53
CA ILE A 255 -1.95 -6.26 11.17
C ILE A 255 -1.34 -5.31 10.15
N ASP A 256 -0.93 -4.11 10.58
CA ASP A 256 -0.49 -3.02 9.71
C ASP A 256 1.01 -2.69 9.84
N LEU A 257 1.81 -3.53 10.50
CA LEU A 257 3.25 -3.31 10.66
C LEU A 257 3.99 -3.15 9.32
N TRP A 258 3.51 -3.78 8.25
CA TRP A 258 4.10 -3.67 6.91
C TRP A 258 4.10 -2.23 6.38
N ARG A 259 3.18 -1.37 6.84
CA ARG A 259 3.17 0.06 6.50
C ARG A 259 4.45 0.75 6.94
N HIS A 260 4.92 0.43 8.14
CA HIS A 260 6.14 1.00 8.73
C HIS A 260 7.40 0.44 8.07
N VAL A 261 7.39 -0.86 7.73
CA VAL A 261 8.49 -1.51 6.99
C VAL A 261 8.69 -0.84 5.63
N LEU A 262 7.60 -0.64 4.89
CA LEU A 262 7.61 0.06 3.59
C LEU A 262 8.24 1.44 3.72
N LEU A 263 7.77 2.26 4.67
CA LEU A 263 8.26 3.63 4.81
C LEU A 263 9.76 3.66 5.11
N LYS A 264 10.22 2.85 6.08
CA LYS A 264 11.63 2.78 6.45
C LYS A 264 12.50 2.28 5.30
N SER A 265 12.04 1.29 4.54
CA SER A 265 12.81 0.77 3.40
C SER A 265 12.93 1.80 2.27
N ILE A 266 11.90 2.59 2.00
CA ILE A 266 12.00 3.70 1.02
C ILE A 266 12.99 4.76 1.51
N GLN A 267 12.89 5.16 2.78
CA GLN A 267 13.81 6.15 3.36
C GLN A 267 15.26 5.68 3.30
N ASP A 268 15.54 4.41 3.60
CA ASP A 268 16.89 3.87 3.50
C ASP A 268 17.41 3.96 2.07
N VAL A 269 16.62 3.54 1.07
CA VAL A 269 17.00 3.64 -0.35
C VAL A 269 17.31 5.08 -0.76
N LEU A 270 16.47 6.03 -0.35
CA LEU A 270 16.66 7.45 -0.64
C LEU A 270 17.92 8.01 0.03
N ASN A 271 18.26 7.57 1.24
CA ASN A 271 19.46 7.99 1.96
C ASN A 271 20.75 7.40 1.36
N PHE A 272 20.70 6.21 0.78
CA PHE A 272 21.87 5.58 0.13
C PHE A 272 22.14 6.12 -1.28
N HIS A 273 21.16 6.71 -1.96
CA HIS A 273 21.28 7.31 -3.29
C HIS A 273 20.79 8.76 -3.29
N PRO A 274 21.52 9.68 -2.61
CA PRO A 274 21.15 11.10 -2.55
C PRO A 274 21.13 11.70 -3.95
#